data_AF-A0A353FHQ3-F1
#
_entry.id   AF-A0A353FHQ3-F1
#
_cell.length_a   1.000
_cell.length_b   1.000
_cell.length_c   1.000
_cell.angle_alpha   90.00
_cell.angle_beta   90.00
_cell.angle_gamma   90.00
#
_symmetry.space_group_name_H-M   'P 1'
#
loop_
_entity.id
_entity.type
_entity.pdbx_description
1 polymer ?
#
loop_
_entity_poly.entity_id
_entity_poly.type
_entity_poly.pdbx_seq_one_letter_code
_entity_poly.pdbx_strand_id
1 'polypeptide(L)'
;MRKRFSGIILSFTLLLCLPTIAQPLKNQVSEELEITRLTPSVYLHTSNACNGIILVNNGQAIIVSTPPSDSATQQLLHWVKDSLKARIVAYVIDRWHPDAMGGLGTVNLNDIKSYAYSKTRQMAMVKGLPIPEISFDPKITLKAGNKTLICYFLGEAHTHDGIVAWIPSDKVLFGGNAVRSMNGWVGNIADANLTEWPKTIRRIKSIFRNAEIVVPGHGPYGGQELIDYTLELYDFTKDQKNPYNLSTDSMKVRDLAHQFDLRAMTREDLHDNRVAYTNGKISFPRNEMQVEIYTPYFTYDMHDRQMMVPEGFMRISRTNQTESFNFKELKLNLRNDAVGMTMVIKSIENL
;
A
#
# COMPACT_ATOMS: atom_id res chain seq x y z
N MET A 1 65.00 19.94 -53.59
CA MET A 1 64.81 19.83 -52.12
C MET A 1 63.36 20.12 -51.77
N ARG A 2 62.55 19.09 -51.45
CA ARG A 2 61.18 19.26 -50.92
C ARG A 2 61.19 18.86 -49.44
N LYS A 3 60.99 19.83 -48.54
CA LYS A 3 60.86 19.59 -47.09
C LYS A 3 59.46 19.03 -46.81
N ARG A 4 59.38 17.84 -46.21
CA ARG A 4 58.15 17.27 -45.67
C ARG A 4 57.97 17.75 -44.23
N PHE A 5 56.87 18.42 -43.94
CA PHE A 5 56.39 18.68 -42.58
C PHE A 5 55.48 17.51 -42.17
N SER A 6 55.86 16.77 -41.13
CA SER A 6 54.96 15.83 -40.46
C SER A 6 54.22 16.57 -39.34
N GLY A 7 52.93 16.79 -39.52
CA GLY A 7 52.05 17.28 -38.46
C GLY A 7 51.59 16.12 -37.57
N ILE A 8 51.73 16.28 -36.26
CA ILE A 8 51.20 15.36 -35.25
C ILE A 8 49.77 15.80 -34.95
N ILE A 9 48.78 14.95 -35.20
CA ILE A 9 47.39 15.15 -34.80
C ILE A 9 47.24 14.59 -33.39
N LEU A 10 47.09 15.47 -32.39
CA LEU A 10 46.73 15.08 -31.02
C LEU A 10 45.21 14.99 -30.94
N SER A 11 44.67 13.77 -30.83
CA SER A 11 43.24 13.54 -30.61
C SER A 11 42.93 13.66 -29.12
N PHE A 12 42.22 14.71 -28.72
CA PHE A 12 41.66 14.86 -27.37
C PHE A 12 40.33 14.11 -27.30
N THR A 13 40.33 12.93 -26.69
CA THR A 13 39.09 12.19 -26.41
C THR A 13 38.44 12.77 -25.16
N LEU A 14 37.36 13.54 -25.33
CA LEU A 14 36.56 14.07 -24.23
C LEU A 14 35.78 12.91 -23.58
N LEU A 15 36.23 12.45 -22.40
CA LEU A 15 35.46 11.49 -21.60
C LEU A 15 34.21 12.18 -21.06
N LEU A 16 33.08 11.97 -21.73
CA LEU A 16 31.76 12.28 -21.19
C LEU A 16 31.45 11.32 -20.04
N CYS A 17 31.66 11.79 -18.81
CA CYS A 17 31.24 11.07 -17.60
C CYS A 17 29.72 11.15 -17.48
N LEU A 18 29.01 10.21 -18.09
CA LEU A 18 27.57 10.04 -17.88
C LEU A 18 27.36 9.60 -16.43
N PRO A 19 26.49 10.26 -15.64
CA PRO A 19 26.17 9.79 -14.30
C PRO A 19 25.53 8.41 -14.41
N THR A 20 26.25 7.38 -14.00
CA THR A 20 25.67 6.06 -13.79
C THR A 20 24.68 6.18 -12.65
N ILE A 21 23.40 5.92 -12.94
CA ILE A 21 22.39 5.72 -11.90
C ILE A 21 22.83 4.45 -11.17
N ALA A 22 23.50 4.62 -10.04
CA ALA A 22 23.91 3.50 -9.21
C ALA A 22 22.65 2.74 -8.80
N GLN A 23 22.59 1.44 -9.15
CA GLN A 23 21.51 0.59 -8.67
C GLN A 23 21.53 0.60 -7.14
N PRO A 24 20.35 0.63 -6.49
CA PRO A 24 20.28 0.66 -5.04
C PRO A 24 20.96 -0.60 -4.48
N LEU A 25 21.85 -0.39 -3.49
CA LEU A 25 22.59 -1.48 -2.87
C LEU A 25 21.60 -2.31 -2.04
N LYS A 26 21.20 -3.45 -2.58
CA LYS A 26 20.38 -4.47 -1.91
C LYS A 26 21.28 -5.40 -1.11
N ASN A 27 20.89 -5.66 0.14
CA ASN A 27 21.57 -6.57 1.04
C ASN A 27 20.57 -7.58 1.60
N GLN A 28 20.73 -8.85 1.21
CA GLN A 28 19.93 -9.93 1.74
C GLN A 28 20.45 -10.29 3.15
N VAL A 29 19.67 -9.99 4.19
CA VAL A 29 20.07 -10.24 5.58
C VAL A 29 19.72 -11.67 5.99
N SER A 30 18.62 -12.21 5.48
CA SER A 30 18.19 -13.59 5.63
C SER A 30 17.21 -13.99 4.53
N GLU A 31 16.68 -15.21 4.53
CA GLU A 31 15.64 -15.62 3.58
C GLU A 31 14.39 -14.74 3.64
N GLU A 32 14.07 -14.18 4.81
CA GLU A 32 12.84 -13.41 5.04
C GLU A 32 13.08 -11.90 5.12
N LEU A 33 14.32 -11.39 5.12
CA LEU A 33 14.63 -9.96 5.32
C LEU A 33 15.63 -9.44 4.29
N GLU A 34 15.19 -8.44 3.52
CA GLU A 34 16.01 -7.67 2.59
C GLU A 34 16.15 -6.23 3.08
N ILE A 35 17.35 -5.67 2.98
CA ILE A 35 17.62 -4.25 3.25
C ILE A 35 18.09 -3.57 1.97
N THR A 36 17.45 -2.46 1.62
CA THR A 36 17.84 -1.63 0.48
C THR A 36 18.20 -0.23 0.97
N ARG A 37 19.39 0.27 0.63
CA ARG A 37 19.75 1.67 0.92
C ARG A 37 19.04 2.61 -0.06
N LEU A 38 18.20 3.51 0.47
CA LEU A 38 17.46 4.50 -0.33
C LEU A 38 18.24 5.81 -0.47
N THR A 39 18.81 6.29 0.64
CA THR A 39 19.64 7.49 0.69
C THR A 39 20.85 7.23 1.60
N PRO A 40 21.78 8.19 1.76
CA PRO A 40 22.87 8.02 2.70
C PRO A 40 22.45 7.71 4.14
N SER A 41 21.23 8.11 4.55
CA SER A 41 20.72 7.98 5.91
C SER A 41 19.40 7.22 6.06
N VAL A 42 18.79 6.78 4.95
CA VAL A 42 17.51 6.07 4.96
C VAL A 42 17.65 4.72 4.26
N TYR A 43 17.17 3.67 4.92
CA TYR A 43 17.12 2.31 4.40
C TYR A 43 15.68 1.82 4.39
N LEU A 44 15.32 1.06 3.37
CA LEU A 44 14.11 0.25 3.30
C LEU A 44 14.44 -1.12 3.89
N HIS A 45 13.58 -1.63 4.77
CA HIS A 45 13.56 -3.03 5.13
C HIS A 45 12.31 -3.68 4.57
N THR A 46 12.45 -4.84 3.95
CA THR A 46 11.35 -5.60 3.35
C THR A 46 11.38 -7.02 3.87
N SER A 47 10.25 -7.49 4.41
CA SER A 47 10.08 -8.87 4.88
C SER A 47 8.71 -9.41 4.50
N ASN A 48 8.66 -10.54 3.79
CA ASN A 48 7.41 -11.11 3.24
C ASN A 48 6.54 -10.05 2.52
N ALA A 49 7.17 -9.27 1.64
CA ALA A 49 6.57 -8.15 0.91
C ALA A 49 6.03 -6.99 1.77
N CYS A 50 6.29 -6.98 3.08
CA CYS A 50 5.93 -5.91 4.01
C CYS A 50 7.14 -4.96 4.14
N ASN A 51 6.92 -3.68 3.89
CA ASN A 51 7.96 -2.66 3.94
C ASN A 51 7.92 -1.89 5.26
N GLY A 52 9.11 -1.48 5.70
CA GLY A 52 9.29 -0.38 6.63
C GLY A 52 10.58 0.37 6.35
N ILE A 53 10.88 1.39 7.15
CA ILE A 53 12.06 2.24 6.93
C ILE A 53 12.92 2.37 8.19
N ILE A 54 14.21 2.64 7.98
CA ILE A 54 15.20 2.92 9.00
C ILE A 54 15.83 4.27 8.68
N LEU A 55 15.71 5.23 9.60
CA LEU A 55 16.48 6.47 9.57
C LEU A 55 17.69 6.31 10.49
N VAL A 56 18.90 6.47 9.98
CA VAL A 56 20.14 6.38 10.76
C VAL A 56 20.99 7.65 10.62
N ASN A 57 21.46 8.19 11.73
CA ASN A 57 22.40 9.30 11.73
C ASN A 57 23.15 9.39 13.07
N ASN A 58 24.45 9.70 13.02
CA ASN A 58 25.32 9.89 14.19
C ASN A 58 25.19 8.76 15.23
N GLY A 59 25.20 7.50 14.77
CA GLY A 59 25.11 6.32 15.64
C GLY A 59 23.74 6.11 16.31
N GLN A 60 22.69 6.80 15.85
CA GLN A 60 21.32 6.62 16.31
C GLN A 60 20.42 6.19 15.16
N ALA A 61 19.42 5.35 15.45
CA ALA A 61 18.46 4.87 14.47
C ALA A 61 17.02 5.00 14.98
N ILE A 62 16.10 5.32 14.06
CA ILE A 62 14.65 5.20 14.24
C ILE A 62 14.15 4.22 13.19
N ILE A 63 13.32 3.26 13.60
CA ILE A 63 12.70 2.28 12.70
C ILE A 63 11.20 2.54 12.64
N VAL A 64 10.59 2.42 11.46
CA VAL A 64 9.14 2.49 11.24
C VAL A 64 8.66 1.18 10.63
N SER A 65 7.53 0.66 11.15
CA SER A 65 6.92 -0.63 10.82
C SER A 65 7.80 -1.82 11.21
N THR A 66 7.23 -2.82 11.88
CA THR A 66 7.94 -4.08 12.15
C THR A 66 7.84 -5.02 10.96
N PRO A 67 8.84 -5.88 10.72
CA PRO A 67 8.59 -7.13 10.02
C PRO A 67 7.40 -7.91 10.63
N PRO A 68 6.71 -8.77 9.86
CA PRO A 68 5.53 -9.49 10.35
C PRO A 68 5.86 -10.56 11.40
N SER A 69 7.13 -10.97 11.53
CA SER A 69 7.56 -12.01 12.47
C SER A 69 8.56 -11.48 13.51
N ASP A 70 8.53 -12.08 14.70
CA ASP A 70 9.50 -11.82 15.77
C ASP A 70 10.94 -12.14 15.32
N SER A 71 11.12 -13.25 14.57
CA SER A 71 12.43 -13.66 14.04
C SER A 71 13.01 -12.61 13.09
N ALA A 72 12.25 -12.17 12.08
CA ALA A 72 12.71 -11.14 11.15
C ALA A 72 12.93 -9.80 11.87
N THR A 73 12.11 -9.48 12.88
CA THR A 73 12.30 -8.30 13.71
C THR A 73 13.61 -8.36 14.49
N GLN A 74 13.93 -9.49 15.15
CA GLN A 74 15.19 -9.64 15.88
C GLN A 74 16.40 -9.51 14.94
N GLN A 75 16.31 -10.09 13.74
CA GLN A 75 17.36 -9.97 12.72
C GLN A 75 17.55 -8.53 12.25
N LEU A 76 16.46 -7.78 12.05
CA LEU A 76 16.51 -6.35 11.75
C LEU A 76 17.19 -5.55 12.87
N LEU A 77 16.82 -5.81 14.14
CA LEU A 77 17.44 -5.15 15.29
C LEU A 77 18.95 -5.42 15.37
N HIS A 78 19.37 -6.67 15.16
CA HIS A 78 20.79 -7.05 15.10
C HIS A 78 21.49 -6.37 13.93
N TRP A 79 20.91 -6.40 12.73
CA TRP A 79 21.51 -5.79 11.55
C TRP A 79 21.75 -4.28 11.74
N VAL A 80 20.81 -3.55 12.35
CA VAL A 80 21.00 -2.13 12.68
C VAL A 80 22.13 -1.92 13.68
N LYS A 81 22.19 -2.73 14.74
CA LYS A 81 23.26 -2.65 15.76
C LYS A 81 24.63 -3.00 15.18
N ASP A 82 24.71 -4.05 14.36
CA ASP A 82 25.99 -4.64 13.93
C ASP A 82 26.52 -4.04 12.64
N SER A 83 25.65 -3.76 11.66
CA SER A 83 26.06 -3.25 10.36
C SER A 83 26.11 -1.72 10.34
N LEU A 84 25.10 -1.07 10.93
CA LEU A 84 25.04 0.40 10.99
C LEU A 84 25.73 0.98 12.24
N LYS A 85 26.13 0.13 13.20
CA LYS A 85 26.73 0.56 14.48
C LYS A 85 25.87 1.61 15.20
N ALA A 86 24.55 1.44 15.12
CA ALA A 86 23.59 2.42 15.59
C ALA A 86 22.73 1.90 16.74
N ARG A 87 22.52 2.76 17.75
CA ARG A 87 21.55 2.53 18.82
C ARG A 87 20.15 2.91 18.34
N ILE A 88 19.20 2.01 18.48
CA ILE A 88 17.80 2.27 18.13
C ILE A 88 17.18 3.10 19.27
N VAL A 89 16.77 4.32 18.95
CA VAL A 89 16.27 5.30 19.93
C VAL A 89 14.74 5.39 19.95
N ALA A 90 14.09 4.93 18.89
CA ALA A 90 12.63 4.82 18.79
C ALA A 90 12.25 3.76 17.75
N TYR A 91 11.13 3.09 18.01
CA TYR A 91 10.45 2.22 17.05
C TYR A 91 9.03 2.73 16.83
N VAL A 92 8.65 3.07 15.61
CA VAL A 92 7.33 3.58 15.28
C VAL A 92 6.48 2.46 14.70
N ILE A 93 5.33 2.21 15.29
CA ILE A 93 4.29 1.32 14.76
C ILE A 93 3.32 2.17 13.96
N ASP A 94 3.19 1.90 12.66
CA ASP A 94 2.41 2.75 11.76
C ASP A 94 0.91 2.42 11.70
N ARG A 95 0.53 1.18 12.05
CA ARG A 95 -0.86 0.72 12.15
C ARG A 95 -0.97 -0.55 13.00
N TRP A 96 -2.18 -0.92 13.40
CA TRP A 96 -2.41 -2.12 14.22
C TRP A 96 -2.32 -3.46 13.46
N HIS A 97 -2.25 -3.47 12.12
CA HIS A 97 -2.24 -4.74 11.39
C HIS A 97 -0.98 -5.59 11.69
N PRO A 98 -1.10 -6.94 11.68
CA PRO A 98 0.00 -7.84 12.06
C PRO A 98 1.26 -7.67 11.23
N ASP A 99 1.12 -7.25 9.97
CA ASP A 99 2.22 -7.01 9.04
C ASP A 99 3.01 -5.71 9.33
N ALA A 100 2.56 -4.90 10.29
CA ALA A 100 3.21 -3.66 10.74
C ALA A 100 3.53 -3.62 12.24
N MET A 101 2.93 -4.51 13.03
CA MET A 101 3.16 -4.59 14.47
C MET A 101 3.44 -6.01 15.01
N GLY A 102 3.51 -7.02 14.14
CA GLY A 102 3.72 -8.41 14.54
C GLY A 102 5.00 -8.64 15.34
N GLY A 103 6.04 -7.84 15.10
CA GLY A 103 7.30 -7.87 15.82
C GLY A 103 7.35 -7.06 17.12
N LEU A 104 6.25 -6.43 17.55
CA LEU A 104 6.26 -5.50 18.69
C LEU A 104 6.68 -6.21 20.01
N GLY A 105 6.40 -7.51 20.16
CA GLY A 105 6.89 -8.30 21.29
C GLY A 105 8.42 -8.30 21.36
N THR A 106 9.08 -8.57 20.24
CA THR A 106 10.53 -8.52 20.11
C THR A 106 11.12 -7.13 20.38
N VAL A 107 10.44 -6.08 19.92
CA VAL A 107 10.84 -4.68 20.21
C VAL A 107 10.85 -4.42 21.71
N ASN A 108 9.79 -4.84 22.42
CA ASN A 108 9.68 -4.66 23.87
C ASN A 108 10.74 -5.47 24.64
N LEU A 109 11.00 -6.72 24.24
CA LEU A 109 12.03 -7.57 24.85
C LEU A 109 13.46 -7.01 24.72
N ASN A 110 13.68 -6.09 23.78
CA ASN A 110 14.95 -5.41 23.57
C ASN A 110 15.01 -4.02 24.24
N ASP A 111 14.05 -3.68 25.11
CA ASP A 111 13.95 -2.40 25.82
C ASP A 111 13.94 -1.17 24.89
N ILE A 112 13.34 -1.31 23.71
CA ILE A 112 13.22 -0.22 22.73
C ILE A 112 11.84 0.45 22.87
N LYS A 113 11.84 1.77 23.10
CA LYS A 113 10.61 2.55 23.20
C LYS A 113 9.83 2.54 21.89
N SER A 114 8.60 2.03 21.95
CA SER A 114 7.66 2.01 20.84
C SER A 114 6.73 3.22 20.86
N TYR A 115 6.46 3.78 19.68
CA TYR A 115 5.61 4.96 19.47
C TYR A 115 4.52 4.61 18.48
N ALA A 116 3.28 5.04 18.74
CA ALA A 116 2.17 4.87 17.80
C ALA A 116 1.13 5.98 17.94
N TYR A 117 0.28 6.13 16.93
CA TYR A 117 -0.88 7.00 17.03
C TYR A 117 -1.82 6.50 18.15
N SER A 118 -2.48 7.43 18.86
CA SER A 118 -3.38 7.09 19.97
C SER A 118 -4.42 6.03 19.60
N LYS A 119 -4.98 6.08 18.38
CA LYS A 119 -5.96 5.09 17.91
C LYS A 119 -5.34 3.71 17.66
N THR A 120 -4.08 3.61 17.23
CA THR A 120 -3.38 2.32 17.11
C THR A 120 -3.27 1.61 18.46
N ARG A 121 -2.94 2.35 19.52
CA ARG A 121 -2.92 1.79 20.89
C ARG A 121 -4.32 1.34 21.34
N GLN A 122 -5.36 2.12 21.04
CA GLN A 122 -6.74 1.74 21.33
C GLN A 122 -7.14 0.45 20.61
N MET A 123 -6.82 0.34 19.31
CA MET A 123 -7.09 -0.86 18.52
C MET A 123 -6.32 -2.07 19.06
N ALA A 124 -5.06 -1.90 19.44
CA ALA A 124 -4.27 -2.96 20.06
C ALA A 124 -4.90 -3.44 21.38
N MET A 125 -5.32 -2.52 22.26
CA MET A 125 -6.02 -2.86 23.51
C MET A 125 -7.31 -3.66 23.27
N VAL A 126 -8.18 -3.18 22.37
CA VAL A 126 -9.46 -3.83 22.06
C VAL A 126 -9.25 -5.22 21.45
N LYS A 127 -8.17 -5.41 20.70
CA LYS A 127 -7.85 -6.68 20.03
C LYS A 127 -6.98 -7.62 20.86
N GLY A 128 -6.57 -7.24 22.07
CA GLY A 128 -5.68 -8.03 22.92
C GLY A 128 -4.27 -8.20 22.36
N LEU A 129 -3.79 -7.24 21.57
CA LEU A 129 -2.45 -7.21 20.98
C LEU A 129 -1.46 -6.49 21.91
N PRO A 130 -0.13 -6.71 21.74
CA PRO A 130 0.88 -5.89 22.40
C PRO A 130 0.66 -4.40 22.14
N ILE A 131 0.78 -3.57 23.17
CA ILE A 131 0.42 -2.15 23.10
C ILE A 131 1.71 -1.31 22.96
N PRO A 132 1.82 -0.44 21.94
CA PRO A 132 2.92 0.52 21.87
C PRO A 132 3.01 1.39 23.12
N GLU A 133 4.22 1.67 23.60
CA GLU A 133 4.47 2.34 24.88
C GLU A 133 3.96 3.78 24.88
N ILE A 134 4.33 4.55 23.86
CA ILE A 134 4.11 6.00 23.79
C ILE A 134 3.09 6.32 22.69
N SER A 135 2.03 7.06 23.04
CA SER A 135 1.08 7.62 22.06
C SER A 135 1.47 9.02 21.60
N PHE A 136 1.02 9.35 20.40
CA PHE A 136 0.90 10.73 19.93
C PHE A 136 -0.41 10.96 19.19
N ASP A 137 -0.82 12.22 19.07
CA ASP A 137 -2.02 12.63 18.34
C ASP A 137 -1.92 14.12 17.94
N PRO A 138 -2.08 14.51 16.66
CA PRO A 138 -2.04 13.68 15.45
C PRO A 138 -0.61 13.54 14.91
N LYS A 139 0.38 14.16 15.56
CA LYS A 139 1.74 14.35 15.04
C LYS A 139 2.79 14.16 16.13
N ILE A 140 3.92 13.56 15.78
CA ILE A 140 5.13 13.56 16.60
C ILE A 140 6.36 13.81 15.74
N THR A 141 7.40 14.37 16.35
CA THR A 141 8.71 14.58 15.72
C THR A 141 9.77 13.88 16.55
N LEU A 142 10.47 12.94 15.92
CA LEU A 142 11.51 12.12 16.52
C LEU A 142 12.86 12.45 15.86
N LYS A 143 13.95 12.27 16.60
CA LYS A 143 15.31 12.56 16.11
C LYS A 143 16.21 11.34 16.21
N ALA A 144 16.96 11.09 15.14
CA ALA A 144 18.14 10.24 15.13
C ALA A 144 19.33 11.15 14.84
N GLY A 145 20.20 11.38 15.83
CA GLY A 145 21.28 12.35 15.71
C GLY A 145 20.75 13.75 15.39
N ASN A 146 21.15 14.31 14.25
CA ASN A 146 20.66 15.61 13.77
C ASN A 146 19.52 15.50 12.73
N LYS A 147 19.16 14.29 12.31
CA LYS A 147 18.06 14.05 11.36
C LYS A 147 16.74 13.85 12.07
N THR A 148 15.67 14.22 11.38
CA THR A 148 14.31 14.25 11.92
C THR A 148 13.39 13.34 11.13
N LEU A 149 12.60 12.55 11.85
CA LEU A 149 11.47 11.78 11.33
C LEU A 149 10.18 12.34 11.93
N ILE A 150 9.20 12.63 11.07
CA ILE A 150 7.94 13.24 11.48
C ILE A 150 6.79 12.30 11.12
N CYS A 151 6.07 11.83 12.12
CA CYS A 151 4.89 10.98 11.94
C CYS A 151 3.63 11.83 11.94
N TYR A 152 2.70 11.51 11.05
CA TYR A 152 1.41 12.19 10.91
C TYR A 152 0.28 11.19 10.77
N PHE A 153 -0.77 11.37 11.55
CA PHE A 153 -2.10 10.92 11.17
C PHE A 153 -2.74 12.00 10.29
N LEU A 154 -3.04 11.66 9.03
CA LEU A 154 -3.63 12.59 8.05
C LEU A 154 -5.07 12.26 7.68
N GLY A 155 -5.69 11.35 8.44
CA GLY A 155 -7.02 10.81 8.18
C GLY A 155 -6.98 9.33 7.88
N GLU A 156 -8.16 8.73 7.86
CA GLU A 156 -8.34 7.29 7.68
C GLU A 156 -8.05 6.88 6.23
N ALA A 157 -7.57 5.65 6.06
CA ALA A 157 -7.18 5.07 4.79
C ALA A 157 -7.43 3.56 4.83
N HIS A 158 -6.39 2.73 4.61
CA HIS A 158 -6.45 1.27 4.74
C HIS A 158 -6.92 0.79 6.12
N THR A 159 -6.61 1.56 7.14
CA THR A 159 -7.14 1.39 8.49
C THR A 159 -7.57 2.75 9.04
N HIS A 160 -8.30 2.73 10.13
CA HIS A 160 -8.74 3.94 10.84
C HIS A 160 -7.64 4.64 11.64
N ASP A 161 -6.46 4.04 11.78
CA ASP A 161 -5.36 4.49 12.64
C ASP A 161 -4.02 4.69 11.91
N GLY A 162 -3.95 4.35 10.62
CA GLY A 162 -2.71 4.37 9.84
C GLY A 162 -2.08 5.76 9.76
N ILE A 163 -0.77 5.83 9.98
CA ILE A 163 0.02 7.07 9.85
C ILE A 163 0.93 7.02 8.61
N VAL A 164 1.50 8.18 8.28
CA VAL A 164 2.66 8.31 7.39
C VAL A 164 3.86 8.86 8.14
N ALA A 165 5.08 8.54 7.69
CA ALA A 165 6.31 9.08 8.26
C ALA A 165 7.13 9.83 7.20
N TRP A 166 7.57 11.04 7.52
CA TRP A 166 8.26 11.95 6.61
C TRP A 166 9.66 12.29 7.13
N ILE A 167 10.67 12.20 6.26
CA ILE A 167 12.06 12.56 6.54
C ILE A 167 12.44 13.75 5.64
N PRO A 168 12.29 15.01 6.13
CA PRO A 168 12.44 16.20 5.29
C PRO A 168 13.80 16.33 4.62
N SER A 169 14.89 16.01 5.34
CA SER A 169 16.26 16.16 4.83
C SER A 169 16.58 15.24 3.66
N ASP A 170 15.87 14.13 3.56
CA ASP A 170 16.10 13.08 2.56
C ASP A 170 14.96 13.02 1.55
N LYS A 171 13.92 13.84 1.74
CA LYS A 171 12.69 13.87 0.95
C LYS A 171 12.05 12.48 0.79
N VAL A 172 12.13 11.66 1.83
CA VAL A 172 11.55 10.30 1.87
C VAL A 172 10.24 10.31 2.65
N LEU A 173 9.18 9.82 2.01
CA LEU A 173 7.88 9.57 2.61
C LEU A 173 7.67 8.06 2.73
N PHE A 174 7.52 7.55 3.95
CA PHE A 174 6.87 6.26 4.18
C PHE A 174 5.36 6.48 4.21
N GLY A 175 4.69 6.07 3.13
CA GLY A 175 3.25 6.15 2.98
C GLY A 175 2.49 5.03 3.68
N GLY A 176 3.19 3.99 4.15
CA GLY A 176 2.59 2.81 4.79
C GLY A 176 1.49 2.21 3.90
N ASN A 177 0.51 1.54 4.51
CA ASN A 177 -0.61 1.00 3.75
C ASN A 177 -1.61 2.06 3.26
N ALA A 178 -1.42 3.34 3.57
CA ALA A 178 -2.21 4.40 2.93
C ALA A 178 -1.83 4.55 1.45
N VAL A 179 -0.57 4.32 1.07
CA VAL A 179 -0.09 4.42 -0.32
C VAL A 179 0.11 3.03 -0.93
N ARG A 180 -0.29 2.85 -2.18
CA ARG A 180 -0.10 1.61 -2.97
C ARG A 180 1.08 1.73 -3.91
N SER A 181 1.77 0.62 -4.14
CA SER A 181 2.79 0.52 -5.18
C SER A 181 2.17 0.65 -6.57
N MET A 182 2.97 1.05 -7.56
CA MET A 182 2.51 1.18 -8.94
C MET A 182 2.01 -0.18 -9.46
N ASN A 183 0.87 -0.18 -10.15
CA ASN A 183 0.18 -1.40 -10.60
C ASN A 183 -0.13 -2.40 -9.46
N GLY A 184 -0.08 -1.96 -8.20
CA GLY A 184 -0.43 -2.76 -7.04
C GLY A 184 -1.93 -3.01 -7.00
N TRP A 185 -2.32 -4.16 -6.46
CA TRP A 185 -3.74 -4.41 -6.21
C TRP A 185 -4.34 -3.46 -5.17
N VAL A 186 -5.67 -3.41 -5.14
CA VAL A 186 -6.46 -2.65 -4.16
C VAL A 186 -6.14 -3.14 -2.73
N GLY A 187 -5.77 -4.41 -2.60
CA GLY A 187 -5.45 -5.02 -1.32
C GLY A 187 -6.69 -5.21 -0.46
N ASN A 188 -6.47 -5.67 0.77
CA ASN A 188 -7.54 -5.85 1.73
C ASN A 188 -8.18 -4.48 2.07
N ILE A 189 -9.52 -4.43 2.05
CA ILE A 189 -10.31 -3.23 2.36
C ILE A 189 -11.29 -3.45 3.52
N ALA A 190 -11.23 -4.59 4.23
CA ALA A 190 -12.11 -4.90 5.36
C ALA A 190 -12.09 -3.84 6.46
N ASP A 191 -10.94 -3.21 6.69
CA ASP A 191 -10.74 -2.20 7.74
C ASP A 191 -10.60 -0.78 7.16
N ALA A 192 -10.84 -0.63 5.85
CA ALA A 192 -10.57 0.60 5.14
C ALA A 192 -11.75 1.58 5.19
N ASN A 193 -11.44 2.86 5.38
CA ASN A 193 -12.42 3.93 5.17
C ASN A 193 -12.31 4.43 3.72
N LEU A 194 -13.03 3.79 2.80
CA LEU A 194 -13.01 4.12 1.37
C LEU A 194 -13.54 5.54 1.06
N THR A 195 -14.34 6.14 1.94
CA THR A 195 -14.83 7.51 1.78
C THR A 195 -13.77 8.55 2.14
N GLU A 196 -13.01 8.31 3.22
CA GLU A 196 -11.95 9.22 3.65
C GLU A 196 -10.64 8.99 2.90
N TRP A 197 -10.34 7.77 2.46
CA TRP A 197 -9.04 7.43 1.88
C TRP A 197 -8.62 8.39 0.74
N PRO A 198 -9.45 8.71 -0.28
CA PRO A 198 -9.06 9.66 -1.32
C PRO A 198 -8.78 11.07 -0.79
N LYS A 199 -9.50 11.50 0.25
CA LYS A 199 -9.26 12.79 0.91
C LYS A 199 -7.94 12.76 1.66
N THR A 200 -7.63 11.67 2.34
CA THR A 200 -6.33 11.43 3.00
C THR A 200 -5.19 11.46 1.99
N ILE A 201 -5.32 10.79 0.83
CA ILE A 201 -4.30 10.84 -0.23
C ILE A 201 -4.11 12.26 -0.78
N ARG A 202 -5.19 13.03 -0.98
CA ARG A 202 -5.09 14.45 -1.37
C ARG A 202 -4.33 15.29 -0.34
N ARG A 203 -4.54 15.05 0.95
CA ARG A 203 -3.78 15.71 2.03
C ARG A 203 -2.30 15.32 1.97
N ILE A 204 -1.99 14.03 1.83
CA ILE A 204 -0.62 13.50 1.64
C ILE A 204 0.07 14.19 0.46
N LYS A 205 -0.57 14.20 -0.72
CA LYS A 205 -0.05 14.86 -1.93
C LYS A 205 0.26 16.35 -1.71
N SER A 206 -0.65 17.06 -1.03
CA SER A 206 -0.50 18.49 -0.79
C SER A 206 0.67 18.83 0.14
N ILE A 207 0.81 18.06 1.23
CA ILE A 207 1.82 18.27 2.27
C ILE A 207 3.21 17.85 1.78
N PHE A 208 3.31 16.70 1.11
CA PHE A 208 4.57 16.09 0.72
C PHE A 208 4.85 16.20 -0.78
N ARG A 209 4.46 17.32 -1.40
CA ARG A 209 4.63 17.58 -2.85
C ARG A 209 6.06 17.46 -3.37
N ASN A 210 7.04 17.53 -2.47
CA ASN A 210 8.47 17.46 -2.77
C ASN A 210 9.11 16.13 -2.32
N ALA A 211 8.32 15.10 -1.97
CA ALA A 211 8.85 13.76 -1.75
C ALA A 211 9.45 13.24 -3.06
N GLU A 212 10.71 12.83 -2.98
CA GLU A 212 11.46 12.23 -4.10
C GLU A 212 11.37 10.70 -4.05
N ILE A 213 11.27 10.14 -2.85
CA ILE A 213 11.06 8.70 -2.64
C ILE A 213 9.81 8.51 -1.78
N VAL A 214 8.89 7.67 -2.27
CA VAL A 214 7.67 7.25 -1.60
C VAL A 214 7.71 5.74 -1.42
N VAL A 215 7.66 5.29 -0.17
CA VAL A 215 7.68 3.88 0.22
C VAL A 215 6.26 3.45 0.61
N PRO A 216 5.57 2.62 -0.18
CA PRO A 216 4.30 2.02 0.20
C PRO A 216 4.53 0.92 1.25
N GLY A 217 3.48 0.52 1.96
CA GLY A 217 3.58 -0.57 2.94
C GLY A 217 3.82 -1.95 2.31
N HIS A 218 3.50 -2.11 1.02
CA HIS A 218 3.84 -3.30 0.24
C HIS A 218 4.27 -2.95 -1.19
N GLY A 219 5.15 -3.77 -1.75
CA GLY A 219 5.62 -3.65 -3.13
C GLY A 219 6.76 -2.63 -3.31
N PRO A 220 7.19 -2.38 -4.55
CA PRO A 220 8.30 -1.47 -4.84
C PRO A 220 8.02 -0.03 -4.43
N TYR A 221 9.05 0.67 -3.96
CA TYR A 221 9.02 2.12 -3.77
C TYR A 221 9.10 2.85 -5.12
N GLY A 222 8.70 4.12 -5.13
CA GLY A 222 8.73 5.00 -6.30
C GLY A 222 8.81 6.45 -5.87
N GLY A 223 8.20 7.35 -6.62
CA GLY A 223 8.03 8.77 -6.29
C GLY A 223 6.56 9.16 -6.12
N GLN A 224 6.26 10.42 -6.44
CA GLN A 224 4.90 11.01 -6.37
C GLN A 224 3.85 10.21 -7.16
N GLU A 225 4.25 9.51 -8.21
CA GLU A 225 3.36 8.71 -9.04
C GLU A 225 2.64 7.61 -8.25
N LEU A 226 3.19 7.14 -7.12
CA LEU A 226 2.50 6.21 -6.23
C LEU A 226 1.31 6.86 -5.52
N ILE A 227 1.43 8.13 -5.13
CA ILE A 227 0.36 8.89 -4.48
C ILE A 227 -0.76 9.14 -5.50
N ASP A 228 -0.39 9.47 -6.74
CA ASP A 228 -1.35 9.68 -7.83
C ASP A 228 -2.08 8.40 -8.19
N TYR A 229 -1.33 7.30 -8.35
CA TYR A 229 -1.90 5.98 -8.58
C TYR A 229 -2.88 5.57 -7.48
N THR A 230 -2.49 5.78 -6.21
CA THR A 230 -3.35 5.47 -5.07
C THR A 230 -4.62 6.32 -5.08
N LEU A 231 -4.52 7.61 -5.42
CA LEU A 231 -5.70 8.47 -5.53
C LEU A 231 -6.63 7.98 -6.63
N GLU A 232 -6.11 7.60 -7.78
CA GLU A 232 -6.90 7.01 -8.88
C GLU A 232 -7.58 5.70 -8.47
N LEU A 233 -6.92 4.89 -7.64
CA LEU A 233 -7.43 3.59 -7.20
C LEU A 233 -8.63 3.69 -6.25
N TYR A 234 -8.75 4.78 -5.48
CA TYR A 234 -9.79 4.93 -4.46
C TYR A 234 -10.73 6.11 -4.68
N ASP A 235 -10.45 7.04 -5.59
CA ASP A 235 -11.35 8.17 -5.85
C ASP A 235 -12.57 7.76 -6.69
N PHE A 236 -13.52 7.10 -6.03
CA PHE A 236 -14.78 6.63 -6.63
C PHE A 236 -15.72 7.77 -7.08
N THR A 237 -15.39 9.03 -6.77
CA THR A 237 -16.27 10.21 -6.95
C THR A 237 -15.99 11.01 -8.23
N LYS A 238 -14.86 10.81 -8.90
CA LYS A 238 -14.63 11.38 -10.23
C LYS A 238 -15.43 10.59 -11.28
N ASP A 239 -16.49 11.20 -11.79
CA ASP A 239 -17.44 10.64 -12.77
C ASP A 239 -16.83 9.73 -13.87
N GLN A 240 -17.53 8.62 -14.13
CA GLN A 240 -17.53 7.82 -15.36
C GLN A 240 -16.24 7.13 -15.89
N LYS A 241 -15.04 7.35 -15.33
CA LYS A 241 -13.83 6.60 -15.76
C LYS A 241 -13.11 5.93 -14.59
N ASN A 242 -13.60 4.72 -14.31
CA ASN A 242 -12.87 3.52 -13.87
C ASN A 242 -12.13 3.57 -12.51
N PRO A 243 -12.78 3.19 -11.40
CA PRO A 243 -12.16 3.14 -10.06
C PRO A 243 -11.26 1.92 -9.81
N TYR A 244 -11.09 1.09 -10.82
CA TYR A 244 -9.91 0.26 -10.99
C TYR A 244 -9.45 0.63 -12.37
N ASN A 245 -8.28 1.23 -12.57
CA ASN A 245 -7.76 1.50 -13.91
C ASN A 245 -7.35 0.16 -14.57
N LEU A 246 -8.35 -0.70 -14.75
CA LEU A 246 -8.38 -1.90 -15.55
C LEU A 246 -8.08 -1.40 -16.95
N SER A 247 -6.80 -1.51 -17.33
CA SER A 247 -6.29 -1.08 -18.63
C SER A 247 -7.09 -1.76 -19.75
N THR A 248 -6.82 -1.39 -21.00
CA THR A 248 -7.29 -2.18 -22.15
C THR A 248 -6.93 -3.67 -22.06
N ASP A 249 -5.96 -4.04 -21.23
CA ASP A 249 -5.51 -5.42 -20.99
C ASP A 249 -6.30 -6.12 -19.89
N SER A 250 -7.22 -5.42 -19.21
CA SER A 250 -8.12 -6.07 -18.27
C SER A 250 -9.04 -7.06 -18.97
N MET A 251 -9.22 -8.21 -18.33
CA MET A 251 -10.02 -9.25 -18.93
C MET A 251 -11.50 -8.92 -18.77
N LYS A 252 -12.21 -8.86 -19.90
CA LYS A 252 -13.65 -8.64 -19.95
C LYS A 252 -14.37 -9.98 -20.05
N VAL A 253 -15.22 -10.26 -19.07
CA VAL A 253 -16.12 -11.41 -19.08
C VAL A 253 -17.54 -10.89 -19.18
N ARG A 254 -18.31 -11.49 -20.08
CA ARG A 254 -19.76 -11.28 -20.18
C ARG A 254 -20.45 -12.59 -19.93
N ASP A 255 -21.52 -12.55 -19.15
CA ASP A 255 -22.46 -13.66 -19.15
C ASP A 255 -23.11 -13.77 -20.53
N LEU A 256 -23.25 -14.98 -21.05
CA LEU A 256 -23.89 -15.26 -22.34
C LEU A 256 -25.35 -14.80 -22.36
N ALA A 257 -25.98 -14.69 -21.17
CA ALA A 257 -27.32 -14.15 -20.98
C ALA A 257 -27.37 -12.61 -20.80
N HIS A 258 -26.24 -11.91 -20.93
CA HIS A 258 -26.11 -10.44 -20.78
C HIS A 258 -26.57 -9.88 -19.42
N GLN A 259 -26.63 -10.70 -18.37
CA GLN A 259 -27.12 -10.28 -17.06
C GLN A 259 -26.14 -9.35 -16.31
N PHE A 260 -24.83 -9.48 -16.60
CA PHE A 260 -23.79 -8.64 -16.02
C PHE A 260 -22.59 -8.45 -16.97
N ASP A 261 -21.86 -7.36 -16.76
CA ASP A 261 -20.52 -7.12 -17.29
C ASP A 261 -19.51 -7.25 -16.14
N LEU A 262 -18.46 -8.06 -16.35
CA LEU A 262 -17.35 -8.21 -15.42
C LEU A 262 -16.04 -7.73 -16.07
N ARG A 263 -15.29 -6.94 -15.31
CA ARG A 263 -13.88 -6.65 -15.59
C ARG A 263 -13.04 -7.01 -14.36
N ALA A 264 -11.89 -7.62 -14.57
CA ALA A 264 -10.94 -7.94 -13.51
C ALA A 264 -9.51 -7.82 -14.02
N MET A 265 -8.57 -7.62 -13.08
CA MET A 265 -7.15 -7.54 -13.40
C MET A 265 -6.56 -8.93 -13.66
N THR A 266 -6.91 -9.90 -12.82
CA THR A 266 -6.47 -11.30 -13.00
C THR A 266 -7.67 -12.24 -12.99
N ARG A 267 -7.44 -13.42 -13.58
CA ARG A 267 -8.32 -14.59 -13.55
C ARG A 267 -7.47 -15.81 -13.19
N GLU A 268 -7.93 -16.58 -12.23
CA GLU A 268 -7.33 -17.85 -11.85
C GLU A 268 -8.42 -18.92 -11.85
N ASP A 269 -8.22 -19.99 -12.62
CA ASP A 269 -9.10 -21.15 -12.59
C ASP A 269 -8.86 -21.93 -11.30
N LEU A 270 -9.92 -22.09 -10.50
CA LEU A 270 -9.89 -22.89 -9.29
C LEU A 270 -10.38 -24.31 -9.58
N HIS A 271 -10.28 -25.17 -8.57
CA HIS A 271 -10.89 -26.50 -8.61
C HIS A 271 -12.43 -26.34 -8.53
N ASP A 272 -13.16 -27.32 -9.08
CA ASP A 272 -14.63 -27.42 -9.01
C ASP A 272 -15.41 -26.34 -9.80
N ASN A 273 -14.99 -26.03 -11.03
CA ASN A 273 -15.67 -25.06 -11.92
C ASN A 273 -15.76 -23.61 -11.39
N ARG A 274 -14.98 -23.28 -10.37
CA ARG A 274 -14.89 -21.94 -9.82
C ARG A 274 -13.75 -21.16 -10.46
N VAL A 275 -13.90 -19.85 -10.54
CA VAL A 275 -12.88 -18.94 -11.02
C VAL A 275 -12.68 -17.84 -9.97
N ALA A 276 -11.44 -17.57 -9.61
CA ALA A 276 -11.07 -16.42 -8.79
C ALA A 276 -10.69 -15.23 -9.67
N TYR A 277 -11.09 -14.04 -9.23
CA TYR A 277 -10.78 -12.78 -9.88
C TYR A 277 -10.23 -11.79 -8.88
N THR A 278 -9.26 -10.97 -9.28
CA THR A 278 -8.72 -9.89 -8.45
C THR A 278 -8.97 -8.52 -9.08
N ASN A 279 -9.14 -7.50 -8.23
CA ASN A 279 -9.49 -6.12 -8.59
C ASN A 279 -10.68 -6.08 -9.56
N GLY A 280 -11.78 -6.70 -9.15
CA GLY A 280 -12.97 -6.93 -9.97
C GLY A 280 -13.99 -5.80 -9.88
N LYS A 281 -14.52 -5.41 -11.03
CA LYS A 281 -15.76 -4.64 -11.16
C LYS A 281 -16.85 -5.52 -11.77
N ILE A 282 -17.91 -5.77 -11.01
CA ILE A 282 -19.11 -6.46 -11.49
C ILE A 282 -20.21 -5.41 -11.70
N SER A 283 -20.77 -5.33 -12.91
CA SER A 283 -21.78 -4.33 -13.27
C SER A 283 -23.06 -5.03 -13.73
N PHE A 284 -24.19 -4.68 -13.12
CA PHE A 284 -25.51 -5.16 -13.49
C PHE A 284 -26.31 -4.01 -14.10
N PRO A 285 -26.33 -3.87 -15.44
CA PRO A 285 -27.15 -2.87 -16.09
C PRO A 285 -28.63 -3.31 -16.08
N ARG A 286 -29.51 -2.53 -15.45
CA ARG A 286 -30.96 -2.59 -15.71
C ARG A 286 -31.48 -1.21 -16.09
N ASN A 287 -32.58 -1.19 -16.85
CA ASN A 287 -33.13 0.02 -17.47
C ASN A 287 -33.27 1.23 -16.52
N GLU A 288 -33.62 1.01 -15.24
CA GLU A 288 -33.86 2.07 -14.25
C GLU A 288 -32.90 2.03 -13.05
N MET A 289 -32.04 1.02 -12.96
CA MET A 289 -31.15 0.81 -11.82
C MET A 289 -29.86 0.14 -12.28
N GLN A 290 -28.73 0.75 -11.95
CA GLN A 290 -27.41 0.20 -12.17
C GLN A 290 -26.79 -0.18 -10.83
N VAL A 291 -26.37 -1.45 -10.69
CA VAL A 291 -25.60 -1.90 -9.54
C VAL A 291 -24.18 -2.18 -9.98
N GLU A 292 -23.22 -1.58 -9.27
CA GLU A 292 -21.80 -1.80 -9.49
C GLU A 292 -21.15 -2.24 -8.19
N ILE A 293 -20.41 -3.34 -8.27
CA ILE A 293 -19.68 -3.93 -7.16
C ILE A 293 -18.21 -3.86 -7.49
N TYR A 294 -17.47 -3.26 -6.57
CA TYR A 294 -16.05 -3.06 -6.65
C TYR A 294 -15.41 -3.88 -5.53
N THR A 295 -14.57 -4.84 -5.89
CA THR A 295 -14.00 -5.77 -4.92
C THR A 295 -12.54 -6.12 -5.23
N PRO A 296 -11.66 -6.25 -4.21
CA PRO A 296 -10.30 -6.72 -4.41
C PRO A 296 -10.26 -8.19 -4.85
N TYR A 297 -11.27 -8.98 -4.49
CA TYR A 297 -11.31 -10.41 -4.75
C TYR A 297 -12.74 -10.95 -4.75
N PHE A 298 -13.06 -11.83 -5.69
CA PHE A 298 -14.26 -12.66 -5.60
C PHE A 298 -14.07 -13.98 -6.33
N THR A 299 -14.88 -14.97 -5.96
CA THR A 299 -15.00 -16.22 -6.71
C THR A 299 -16.33 -16.27 -7.44
N TYR A 300 -16.33 -16.88 -8.63
CA TYR A 300 -17.53 -17.16 -9.40
C TYR A 300 -17.61 -18.66 -9.69
N ASP A 301 -18.64 -19.31 -9.15
CA ASP A 301 -19.04 -20.65 -9.54
C ASP A 301 -19.87 -20.56 -10.82
N MET A 302 -19.32 -21.05 -11.92
CA MET A 302 -19.98 -20.98 -13.22
C MET A 302 -21.14 -21.98 -13.35
N HIS A 303 -21.13 -23.07 -12.58
CA HIS A 303 -22.17 -24.09 -12.60
C HIS A 303 -23.40 -23.63 -11.82
N ASP A 304 -23.18 -23.21 -10.57
CA ASP A 304 -24.24 -22.72 -9.68
C ASP A 304 -24.62 -21.26 -9.96
N ARG A 305 -23.86 -20.58 -10.83
CA ARG A 305 -24.00 -19.17 -11.20
C ARG A 305 -24.05 -18.27 -9.97
N GLN A 306 -23.10 -18.52 -9.07
CA GLN A 306 -23.02 -17.89 -7.76
C GLN A 306 -21.68 -17.19 -7.59
N MET A 307 -21.70 -15.94 -7.13
CA MET A 307 -20.49 -15.22 -6.78
C MET A 307 -20.39 -15.03 -5.27
N MET A 308 -19.20 -15.27 -4.73
CA MET A 308 -18.87 -14.97 -3.36
C MET A 308 -17.87 -13.82 -3.36
N VAL A 309 -18.30 -12.69 -2.80
CA VAL A 309 -17.54 -11.44 -2.73
C VAL A 309 -17.28 -11.15 -1.24
N PRO A 310 -16.10 -11.49 -0.70
CA PRO A 310 -15.82 -11.36 0.72
C PRO A 310 -15.95 -9.92 1.24
N GLU A 311 -15.60 -8.94 0.42
CA GLU A 311 -15.66 -7.52 0.78
C GLU A 311 -15.69 -6.66 -0.47
N GLY A 312 -16.19 -5.44 -0.34
CA GLY A 312 -16.24 -4.52 -1.46
C GLY A 312 -16.95 -3.23 -1.15
N PHE A 313 -16.99 -2.38 -2.17
CA PHE A 313 -17.81 -1.19 -2.25
C PHE A 313 -18.92 -1.44 -3.25
N MET A 314 -20.16 -1.17 -2.85
CA MET A 314 -21.31 -1.24 -3.72
C MET A 314 -21.81 0.16 -4.03
N ARG A 315 -22.11 0.40 -5.31
CA ARG A 315 -22.81 1.59 -5.79
C ARG A 315 -24.11 1.18 -6.46
N ILE A 316 -25.21 1.79 -6.03
CA ILE A 316 -26.54 1.60 -6.60
C ILE A 316 -27.00 2.95 -7.13
N SER A 317 -27.08 3.07 -8.45
CA SER A 317 -27.49 4.29 -9.14
C SER A 317 -28.87 4.12 -9.76
N ARG A 318 -29.75 5.08 -9.51
CA ARG A 318 -31.08 5.27 -10.12
C ARG A 318 -31.10 6.64 -10.80
N THR A 319 -32.11 6.90 -11.63
CA THR A 319 -32.21 8.12 -12.47
C THR A 319 -31.87 9.43 -11.75
N ASN A 320 -32.21 9.56 -10.46
CA ASN A 320 -31.97 10.78 -9.67
C ASN A 320 -31.28 10.54 -8.31
N GLN A 321 -30.81 9.33 -8.03
CA GLN A 321 -30.26 8.99 -6.72
C GLN A 321 -29.16 7.95 -6.85
N THR A 322 -28.04 8.19 -6.16
CA THR A 322 -26.96 7.22 -6.01
C THR A 322 -26.75 6.94 -4.54
N GLU A 323 -26.81 5.67 -4.19
CA GLU A 323 -26.44 5.18 -2.87
C GLU A 323 -25.15 4.39 -2.98
N SER A 324 -24.30 4.49 -1.97
CA SER A 324 -23.07 3.72 -1.92
C SER A 324 -22.69 3.36 -0.50
N PHE A 325 -22.12 2.17 -0.32
CA PHE A 325 -21.71 1.66 0.98
C PHE A 325 -20.65 0.57 0.85
N ASN A 326 -19.91 0.36 1.94
CA ASN A 326 -19.01 -0.78 2.07
C ASN A 326 -19.81 -1.99 2.57
N PHE A 327 -19.39 -3.18 2.18
CA PHE A 327 -20.01 -4.42 2.64
C PHE A 327 -18.96 -5.48 2.98
N LYS A 328 -19.37 -6.44 3.82
CA LYS A 328 -18.67 -7.70 4.02
C LYS A 328 -19.60 -8.87 3.74
N GLU A 329 -19.03 -9.91 3.16
CA GLU A 329 -19.66 -11.16 2.75
C GLU A 329 -20.94 -10.93 1.93
N LEU A 330 -20.75 -10.55 0.67
CA LEU A 330 -21.80 -10.50 -0.34
C LEU A 330 -21.85 -11.80 -1.11
N LYS A 331 -23.03 -12.41 -1.14
CA LYS A 331 -23.36 -13.54 -1.99
C LYS A 331 -24.30 -13.10 -3.10
N LEU A 332 -23.90 -13.29 -4.35
CA LEU A 332 -24.71 -13.04 -5.53
C LEU A 332 -25.18 -14.38 -6.10
N ASN A 333 -26.47 -14.54 -6.32
CA ASN A 333 -27.00 -15.67 -7.08
C ASN A 333 -27.69 -15.15 -8.33
N LEU A 334 -27.18 -15.53 -9.50
CA LEU A 334 -27.77 -15.17 -10.79
C LEU A 334 -28.92 -16.13 -11.11
N ARG A 335 -30.00 -15.60 -11.66
CA ARG A 335 -31.25 -16.33 -11.90
C ARG A 335 -31.67 -16.16 -13.36
N ASN A 336 -32.40 -17.14 -13.87
CA ASN A 336 -32.98 -17.10 -15.22
C ASN A 336 -34.43 -16.60 -15.25
N ASP A 337 -34.96 -16.17 -14.11
CA ASP A 337 -36.31 -15.65 -13.98
C ASP A 337 -36.34 -14.11 -14.04
N ALA A 338 -37.54 -13.53 -13.92
CA ALA A 338 -37.73 -12.07 -13.93
C ALA A 338 -36.97 -11.34 -12.82
N VAL A 339 -36.65 -12.03 -11.72
CA VAL A 339 -35.83 -11.47 -10.63
C VAL A 339 -34.41 -11.26 -11.13
N GLY A 340 -33.86 -12.20 -11.90
CA GLY A 340 -32.57 -12.16 -12.58
C GLY A 340 -31.33 -12.20 -11.65
N MET A 341 -31.39 -11.61 -10.46
CA MET A 341 -30.33 -11.75 -9.45
C MET A 341 -30.88 -11.57 -8.04
N THR A 342 -30.33 -12.30 -7.09
CA THR A 342 -30.48 -12.02 -5.65
C THR A 342 -29.14 -11.68 -5.02
N MET A 343 -29.12 -10.68 -4.14
CA MET A 343 -27.95 -10.26 -3.37
C MET A 343 -28.24 -10.48 -1.90
N VAL A 344 -27.33 -11.18 -1.22
CA VAL A 344 -27.38 -11.37 0.24
C VAL A 344 -26.12 -10.76 0.80
N ILE A 345 -26.28 -9.67 1.57
CA ILE A 345 -25.18 -8.98 2.25
C ILE A 345 -25.27 -9.31 3.73
N LYS A 346 -24.20 -9.85 4.30
CA LYS A 346 -24.19 -10.19 5.73
C LYS A 346 -24.05 -8.95 6.63
N SER A 347 -23.22 -7.99 6.23
CA SER A 347 -23.07 -6.73 6.95
C SER A 347 -22.82 -5.57 6.00
N ILE A 348 -23.55 -4.47 6.24
CA ILE A 348 -23.34 -3.19 5.59
C ILE A 348 -22.63 -2.28 6.59
N GLU A 349 -21.55 -1.66 6.15
CA GLU A 349 -20.86 -0.61 6.89
C GLU A 349 -21.24 0.72 6.22
N ASN A 350 -22.11 1.47 6.89
CA ASN A 350 -22.56 2.76 6.39
C ASN A 350 -21.40 3.76 6.39
N LEU A 351 -21.37 4.58 5.33
CA LEU A 351 -20.39 5.65 5.11
C LEU A 351 -20.49 6.80 6.12
#